data_AF-A0A961NNZ6-F1
#
_entry.id   AF-A0A961NNZ6-F1
#
_cell.length_a   1.000
_cell.length_b   1.000
_cell.length_c   1.000
_cell.angle_alpha   90.00
_cell.angle_beta   90.00
_cell.angle_gamma   90.00
#
_symmetry.space_group_name_H-M   'P 1'
#
loop_
_entity.id
_entity.type
_entity.pdbx_description
1 polymer ?
#
loop_
_entity_poly.entity_id
_entity_poly.type
_entity_poly.pdbx_seq_one_letter_code
_entity_poly.pdbx_strand_id
1 'polypeptide(L)'
;MNVRRKSICSAVIYQHLVRMRNPRRRLFKAGLVLVIVGLALDGTATIIYYQLAPVSTTQADLFADADTSINTALSRTQPVLDAIAIFCAGVPASGGIDQRTVERLNNAARLYRAGMSRLLIVIGCHWSANRTNPDIMRRPLLDTGIPADRVIRDQHSHDTLTNCDELCNIIA
;
A
#
# COMPACT_ATOMS: atom_id res chain seq x y z
N MET A 1 1.21 -92.01 0.95
CA MET A 1 -0.06 -91.53 0.36
C MET A 1 -0.71 -90.48 1.28
N ASN A 2 -0.82 -89.25 0.77
CA ASN A 2 -1.84 -88.21 1.05
C ASN A 2 -2.33 -87.94 2.48
N VAL A 3 -1.54 -87.22 3.28
CA VAL A 3 -2.05 -86.40 4.41
C VAL A 3 -1.39 -85.02 4.42
N ARG A 4 -1.45 -84.25 3.32
CA ARG A 4 -0.97 -82.86 3.28
C ARG A 4 -1.74 -81.96 2.30
N ARG A 5 -3.08 -81.99 2.33
CA ARG A 5 -3.89 -81.09 1.45
C ARG A 5 -5.01 -80.30 2.13
N LYS A 6 -5.23 -80.41 3.45
CA LYS A 6 -6.33 -79.68 4.12
C LYS A 6 -5.94 -78.42 4.90
N SER A 7 -4.65 -78.15 5.14
CA SER A 7 -4.23 -77.00 5.96
C SER A 7 -4.03 -75.69 5.17
N ILE A 8 -3.82 -75.75 3.85
CA ILE A 8 -3.52 -74.56 3.05
C ILE A 8 -4.79 -73.75 2.71
N CYS A 9 -5.96 -74.40 2.60
CA CYS A 9 -7.20 -73.72 2.22
C CYS A 9 -7.72 -72.74 3.29
N SER A 10 -7.57 -73.04 4.58
CA SER A 10 -8.03 -72.12 5.64
C SER A 10 -7.15 -70.88 5.79
N ALA A 11 -5.84 -70.97 5.56
CA ALA A 11 -4.94 -69.83 5.71
C ALA A 11 -5.13 -68.77 4.60
N VAL A 12 -5.42 -69.21 3.37
CA VAL A 12 -5.67 -68.31 2.23
C VAL A 12 -7.02 -67.59 2.36
N ILE A 13 -8.06 -68.27 2.85
CA ILE A 13 -9.37 -67.65 3.09
C ILE A 13 -9.30 -66.63 4.24
N TYR A 14 -8.53 -66.93 5.29
CA TYR A 14 -8.35 -66.01 6.43
C TYR A 14 -7.57 -64.74 6.04
N GLN A 15 -6.52 -64.86 5.21
CA GLN A 15 -5.80 -63.70 4.68
C GLN A 15 -6.65 -62.83 3.74
N HIS A 16 -7.59 -63.42 3.00
CA HIS A 16 -8.51 -62.65 2.15
C HIS A 16 -9.58 -61.89 2.94
N LEU A 17 -10.08 -62.47 4.03
CA LEU A 17 -11.05 -61.80 4.91
C LEU A 17 -10.42 -60.67 5.75
N VAL A 18 -9.16 -60.80 6.17
CA VAL A 18 -8.43 -59.73 6.89
C VAL A 18 -8.07 -58.54 5.96
N ARG A 19 -7.99 -58.79 4.64
CA ARG A 19 -7.79 -57.74 3.62
C ARG A 19 -9.04 -56.91 3.34
N MET A 20 -10.23 -57.38 3.72
CA MET A 20 -11.49 -56.59 3.76
C MET A 20 -11.51 -55.69 5.01
N ARG A 21 -10.41 -54.94 5.19
CA ARG A 21 -10.15 -54.08 6.34
C ARG A 21 -11.01 -52.82 6.28
N ASN A 22 -12.18 -52.91 6.92
CA ASN A 22 -13.06 -51.84 7.41
C ASN A 22 -13.30 -50.66 6.44
N PRO A 23 -14.31 -50.75 5.54
CA PRO A 23 -14.73 -49.61 4.71
C PRO A 23 -15.09 -48.37 5.55
N ARG A 24 -15.62 -48.58 6.77
CA ARG A 24 -15.87 -47.51 7.75
C ARG A 24 -14.62 -46.71 8.13
N ARG A 25 -13.44 -47.35 8.22
CA ARG A 25 -12.17 -46.65 8.50
C ARG A 25 -11.65 -45.87 7.29
N ARG A 26 -11.92 -46.31 6.06
CA ARG A 26 -11.56 -45.58 4.84
C ARG A 26 -12.43 -44.34 4.64
N LEU A 27 -13.73 -44.48 4.85
CA LEU A 27 -14.69 -43.37 4.83
C LEU A 27 -14.37 -42.34 5.91
N PHE A 28 -14.03 -42.79 7.13
CA PHE A 28 -13.62 -41.89 8.20
C PHE A 28 -12.34 -41.11 7.86
N LYS A 29 -11.33 -41.76 7.27
CA LYS A 29 -10.11 -41.09 6.81
C LYS A 29 -10.37 -40.10 5.68
N ALA A 30 -11.23 -40.44 4.72
CA ALA A 30 -11.60 -39.54 3.63
C ALA A 30 -12.35 -38.30 4.16
N GLY A 31 -13.26 -38.49 5.11
CA GLY A 31 -13.95 -37.39 5.81
C GLY A 31 -12.98 -36.50 6.57
N LEU A 32 -12.02 -37.07 7.31
CA LEU A 32 -10.99 -36.31 8.02
C LEU A 32 -10.13 -35.46 7.07
N VAL A 33 -9.73 -36.02 5.92
CA VAL A 33 -8.95 -35.30 4.91
C VAL A 33 -9.74 -34.13 4.33
N LEU A 34 -11.04 -34.31 4.04
CA LEU A 34 -11.90 -33.23 3.54
C LEU A 34 -12.04 -32.09 4.55
N VAL A 35 -12.17 -32.39 5.84
CA VAL A 35 -12.23 -31.38 6.90
C VAL A 35 -10.92 -30.60 6.97
N ILE A 36 -9.77 -31.28 6.93
CA ILE A 36 -8.45 -30.63 6.97
C ILE A 36 -8.25 -29.72 5.75
N VAL A 37 -8.61 -30.18 4.55
CA VAL A 37 -8.52 -29.37 3.33
C VAL A 37 -9.45 -28.16 3.39
N GLY A 38 -10.68 -28.33 3.89
CA GLY A 38 -11.61 -27.23 4.09
C GLY A 38 -11.07 -26.16 5.03
N LEU A 39 -10.52 -26.56 6.18
CA LEU A 39 -9.90 -25.64 7.15
C LEU A 39 -8.67 -24.93 6.57
N ALA A 40 -7.86 -25.64 5.76
CA ALA A 40 -6.70 -25.04 5.10
C ALA A 40 -7.11 -23.99 4.07
N LEU A 41 -8.12 -24.28 3.24
CA LEU A 41 -8.63 -23.35 2.23
C LEU A 41 -9.26 -22.11 2.89
N ASP A 42 -10.05 -22.30 3.93
CA ASP A 42 -10.69 -21.20 4.69
C ASP A 42 -9.64 -20.31 5.39
N GLY A 43 -8.61 -20.93 5.96
CA GLY A 43 -7.46 -20.22 6.52
C GLY A 43 -6.71 -19.40 5.47
N THR A 44 -6.45 -19.96 4.28
CA THR A 44 -5.79 -19.22 3.19
C THR A 44 -6.62 -18.07 2.65
N ALA A 45 -7.93 -18.25 2.50
CA ALA A 45 -8.84 -17.19 2.08
C ALA A 45 -8.88 -16.04 3.09
N THR A 46 -8.89 -16.38 4.39
CA THR A 46 -8.84 -15.41 5.49
C THR A 46 -7.54 -14.61 5.48
N ILE A 47 -6.39 -15.29 5.31
CA ILE A 47 -5.08 -14.63 5.24
C ILE A 47 -5.02 -13.68 4.02
N ILE A 48 -5.48 -14.12 2.85
CA ILE A 48 -5.51 -13.28 1.65
C ILE A 48 -6.43 -12.07 1.85
N TYR A 49 -7.61 -12.26 2.45
CA TYR A 49 -8.53 -11.17 2.77
C TYR A 49 -7.89 -10.13 3.69
N TYR A 50 -7.24 -10.56 4.78
CA TYR A 50 -6.59 -9.64 5.72
C TYR A 50 -5.32 -8.98 5.17
N GLN A 51 -4.63 -9.60 4.20
CA GLN A 51 -3.46 -8.99 3.56
C GLN A 51 -3.85 -7.97 2.47
N LEU A 52 -5.00 -8.15 1.81
CA LEU A 52 -5.46 -7.26 0.74
C LEU A 52 -6.41 -6.14 1.21
N ALA A 53 -7.21 -6.37 2.26
CA ALA A 53 -8.15 -5.39 2.80
C ALA A 53 -7.51 -4.07 3.32
N PRO A 54 -6.33 -4.05 3.97
CA PRO A 54 -5.78 -2.79 4.48
C PRO A 54 -5.21 -1.88 3.38
N VAL A 55 -4.87 -2.43 2.20
CA VAL A 55 -4.22 -1.67 1.12
C VAL A 55 -5.21 -0.81 0.34
N SER A 56 -6.44 -1.30 0.10
CA SER A 56 -7.46 -0.55 -0.65
C SER A 56 -8.22 0.46 0.21
N THR A 57 -8.44 0.13 1.49
CA THR A 57 -9.33 0.92 2.36
C THR A 57 -8.63 2.17 2.91
N THR A 58 -7.32 2.09 3.20
CA THR A 58 -6.57 3.23 3.72
C THR A 58 -6.34 4.34 2.70
N GLN A 59 -6.06 4.02 1.44
CA GLN A 59 -5.75 5.04 0.43
C GLN A 59 -7.00 5.87 0.10
N ALA A 60 -8.13 5.23 -0.16
CA ALA A 60 -9.39 5.91 -0.52
C ALA A 60 -9.91 6.78 0.62
N ASP A 61 -9.84 6.31 1.88
CA ASP A 61 -10.30 7.06 3.04
C ASP A 61 -9.40 8.27 3.34
N LEU A 62 -8.08 8.13 3.18
CA LEU A 62 -7.14 9.26 3.30
C LEU A 62 -7.40 10.34 2.23
N PHE A 63 -7.82 9.96 1.03
CA PHE A 63 -8.15 10.92 -0.03
C PHE A 63 -9.51 11.59 0.18
N ALA A 64 -10.52 10.85 0.62
CA ALA A 64 -11.82 11.43 0.97
C ALA A 64 -11.68 12.46 2.10
N ASP A 65 -10.82 12.20 3.08
CA ASP A 65 -10.52 13.13 4.17
C ASP A 65 -9.71 14.36 3.68
N ALA A 66 -8.75 14.17 2.77
CA ALA A 66 -7.99 15.27 2.18
C ALA A 66 -8.87 16.22 1.36
N ASP A 67 -9.79 15.70 0.54
CA ASP A 67 -10.73 16.52 -0.22
C ASP A 67 -11.70 17.28 0.69
N THR A 68 -12.17 16.64 1.75
CA THR A 68 -13.02 17.28 2.77
C THR A 68 -12.27 18.41 3.48
N SER A 69 -11.00 18.18 3.86
CA SER A 69 -10.14 19.18 4.49
C SER A 69 -9.84 20.36 3.57
N ILE A 70 -9.57 20.12 2.28
CA ILE A 70 -9.35 21.17 1.29
C ILE A 70 -10.63 21.97 1.08
N ASN A 71 -11.78 21.32 0.85
CA ASN A 71 -13.05 22.02 0.65
C ASN A 71 -13.45 22.84 1.89
N THR A 72 -13.11 22.35 3.09
CA THR A 72 -13.29 23.09 4.34
C THR A 72 -12.39 24.33 4.39
N ALA A 73 -11.11 24.20 4.03
CA ALA A 73 -10.19 25.34 3.93
C ALA A 73 -10.72 26.36 2.90
N LEU A 74 -11.13 25.90 1.71
CA LEU A 74 -11.73 26.69 0.63
C LEU A 74 -13.00 27.44 1.05
N SER A 75 -13.76 26.88 1.98
CA SER A 75 -15.02 27.46 2.47
C SER A 75 -14.83 28.50 3.57
N ARG A 76 -13.63 28.62 4.16
CA ARG A 76 -13.35 29.64 5.18
C ARG A 76 -12.95 30.95 4.50
N THR A 77 -13.60 32.05 4.90
CA THR A 77 -13.09 33.41 4.62
C THR A 77 -11.85 33.63 5.48
N GLN A 78 -10.69 33.18 5.00
CA GLN A 78 -9.43 33.21 5.74
C GLN A 78 -8.48 34.31 5.24
N PRO A 79 -7.57 34.82 6.10
CA PRO A 79 -6.45 35.63 5.64
C PRO A 79 -5.63 34.82 4.63
N VAL A 80 -5.10 35.51 3.61
CA VAL A 80 -4.16 34.92 2.65
C VAL A 80 -2.97 34.36 3.45
N LEU A 81 -2.76 33.05 3.38
CA LEU A 81 -1.64 32.38 4.02
C LEU A 81 -0.34 32.80 3.33
N ASP A 82 0.75 32.91 4.10
CA ASP A 82 2.05 33.36 3.58
C ASP A 82 2.56 32.46 2.45
N ALA A 83 2.44 31.14 2.63
CA ALA A 83 2.85 30.15 1.64
C ALA A 83 2.09 28.82 1.78
N ILE A 84 2.07 28.04 0.71
CA ILE A 84 1.69 26.62 0.71
C ILE A 84 2.97 25.79 0.59
N ALA A 85 3.33 25.07 1.64
CA ALA A 85 4.48 24.16 1.65
C ALA A 85 4.07 22.76 1.14
N ILE A 86 4.89 22.20 0.24
CA ILE A 86 4.63 20.92 -0.41
C ILE A 86 5.83 20.00 -0.16
N PHE A 87 5.62 18.99 0.68
CA PHE A 87 6.66 18.01 1.01
C PHE A 87 6.67 16.87 0.00
N CYS A 88 7.84 16.53 -0.53
CA CYS A 88 8.03 15.31 -1.31
C CYS A 88 7.84 14.06 -0.43
N ALA A 89 7.13 13.04 -0.92
CA ALA A 89 6.99 11.75 -0.25
C ALA A 89 8.03 10.70 -0.73
N GLY A 90 8.81 11.02 -1.76
CA GLY A 90 9.93 10.22 -2.23
C GLY A 90 10.10 10.22 -3.74
N VAL A 91 11.28 9.78 -4.18
CA VAL A 91 11.60 9.52 -5.58
C VAL A 91 11.78 8.00 -5.73
N PRO A 92 10.92 7.31 -6.51
CA PRO A 92 11.08 5.88 -6.73
C PRO A 92 12.37 5.58 -7.53
N ALA A 93 12.89 4.35 -7.43
CA ALA A 93 14.12 3.95 -8.13
C ALA A 93 14.02 4.04 -9.66
N SER A 94 12.81 3.93 -10.22
CA SER A 94 12.52 4.18 -11.64
C SER A 94 12.68 5.65 -12.04
N GLY A 95 12.75 6.54 -11.06
CA GLY A 95 12.76 7.97 -11.24
C GLY A 95 11.38 8.62 -11.26
N GLY A 96 11.38 9.95 -11.21
CA GLY A 96 10.20 10.80 -11.15
C GLY A 96 9.76 11.11 -9.72
N ILE A 97 8.50 11.52 -9.56
CA ILE A 97 7.86 11.74 -8.25
C ILE A 97 6.87 10.62 -7.97
N ASP A 98 6.79 10.18 -6.73
CA ASP A 98 5.79 9.20 -6.31
C ASP A 98 4.35 9.75 -6.42
N GLN A 99 3.37 8.85 -6.49
CA GLN A 99 1.95 9.21 -6.66
C GLN A 99 1.44 10.16 -5.56
N ARG A 100 1.88 10.01 -4.31
CA ARG A 100 1.44 10.90 -3.22
C ARG A 100 2.00 12.30 -3.40
N THR A 101 3.21 12.42 -3.94
CA THR A 101 3.77 13.73 -4.32
C THR A 101 2.97 14.37 -5.45
N VAL A 102 2.55 13.60 -6.47
CA VAL A 102 1.68 14.10 -7.55
C VAL A 102 0.36 14.66 -7.00
N GLU A 103 -0.29 13.91 -6.10
CA GLU A 103 -1.56 14.33 -5.48
C GLU A 103 -1.39 15.60 -4.64
N ARG A 104 -0.29 15.70 -3.87
CA ARG A 104 0.05 16.92 -3.12
C ARG A 104 0.22 18.13 -4.04
N LEU A 105 0.88 17.97 -5.18
CA LEU A 105 1.07 19.05 -6.16
C LEU A 105 -0.27 19.49 -6.76
N ASN A 106 -1.15 18.55 -7.10
CA ASN A 106 -2.50 18.86 -7.60
C ASN A 106 -3.32 19.64 -6.58
N ASN A 107 -3.25 19.25 -5.31
CA ASN A 107 -3.94 19.94 -4.22
C ASN A 107 -3.38 21.34 -3.97
N ALA A 108 -2.06 21.50 -4.01
CA ALA A 108 -1.42 22.82 -3.92
C ALA A 108 -1.84 23.74 -5.07
N ALA A 109 -1.94 23.22 -6.30
CA ALA A 109 -2.45 23.99 -7.43
C ALA A 109 -3.91 24.44 -7.25
N ARG A 110 -4.77 23.59 -6.65
CA ARG A 110 -6.16 23.96 -6.30
C ARG A 110 -6.19 25.10 -5.27
N LEU A 111 -5.40 24.98 -4.20
CA LEU A 111 -5.31 26.00 -3.15
C LEU A 111 -4.77 27.33 -3.68
N TYR A 112 -3.73 27.30 -4.52
CA TYR A 112 -3.17 28.49 -5.18
C TYR A 112 -4.23 29.20 -6.03
N ARG A 113 -4.96 28.46 -6.88
CA ARG A 113 -6.00 29.03 -7.75
C ARG A 113 -7.18 29.59 -6.96
N ALA A 114 -7.49 29.01 -5.81
CA ALA A 114 -8.49 29.53 -4.90
C ALA A 114 -8.06 30.80 -4.14
N GLY A 115 -6.80 31.23 -4.30
CA GLY A 115 -6.28 32.43 -3.66
C GLY A 115 -5.86 32.22 -2.20
N MET A 116 -5.72 30.98 -1.74
CA MET A 116 -5.32 30.68 -0.35
C MET A 116 -3.92 31.16 -0.03
N SER A 117 -3.03 31.11 -1.01
CA SER A 117 -1.73 31.76 -0.96
C SER A 117 -1.28 32.12 -2.37
N ARG A 118 -0.35 33.08 -2.46
CA ARG A 118 0.32 33.44 -3.71
C ARG A 118 1.68 32.78 -3.86
N LEU A 119 2.12 32.00 -2.88
CA LEU A 119 3.45 31.40 -2.87
C LEU A 119 3.36 29.89 -2.62
N LEU A 120 4.07 29.12 -3.44
CA LEU A 120 4.26 27.69 -3.28
C LEU A 120 5.73 27.43 -2.95
N ILE A 121 5.96 26.57 -1.96
CA ILE A 121 7.30 26.13 -1.58
C ILE A 121 7.35 24.63 -1.78
N VAL A 122 8.18 24.16 -2.72
CA VAL A 122 8.44 22.72 -2.89
C VAL A 122 9.66 22.34 -2.07
N ILE A 123 9.45 21.43 -1.11
CA ILE A 123 10.45 21.00 -0.12
C ILE A 123 10.76 19.51 -0.26
N GLY A 124 12.05 19.22 -0.14
CA GLY A 124 12.60 17.89 -0.36
C GLY A 124 12.58 17.46 -1.83
N CYS A 125 12.57 16.14 -2.03
CA CYS A 125 12.81 15.43 -3.30
C CYS A 125 14.27 15.00 -3.47
N HIS A 126 14.71 14.13 -2.56
CA HIS A 126 15.99 13.46 -2.65
C HIS A 126 15.96 12.38 -3.70
N TRP A 127 16.80 12.54 -4.72
CA TRP A 127 17.05 11.45 -5.67
C TRP A 127 18.19 10.54 -5.20
N SER A 128 19.12 11.09 -4.41
CA SER A 128 20.24 10.34 -3.81
C SER A 128 20.63 10.97 -2.48
N ALA A 129 21.39 10.26 -1.65
CA ALA A 129 21.74 10.66 -0.28
C ALA A 129 22.26 12.11 -0.15
N ASN A 130 22.88 12.67 -1.20
CA ASN A 130 23.43 14.03 -1.21
C ASN A 130 22.85 14.92 -2.32
N ARG A 131 21.68 14.60 -2.88
CA ARG A 131 21.11 15.36 -4.01
C ARG A 131 19.60 15.53 -3.90
N THR A 132 19.18 16.75 -3.59
CA THR A 132 17.83 17.26 -3.85
C THR A 132 17.66 17.52 -5.34
N ASN A 133 16.47 17.26 -5.88
CA ASN A 133 16.08 17.73 -7.19
C ASN A 133 14.65 18.30 -7.17
N PRO A 134 14.47 19.47 -6.54
CA PRO A 134 13.16 20.12 -6.41
C PRO A 134 12.54 20.47 -7.78
N ASP A 135 13.32 20.48 -8.86
CA ASP A 135 12.82 20.72 -10.22
C ASP A 135 11.82 19.66 -10.68
N ILE A 136 11.91 18.43 -10.16
CA ILE A 136 10.96 17.37 -10.46
C ILE A 136 9.55 17.72 -9.94
N MET A 137 9.47 18.41 -8.80
CA MET A 137 8.19 18.90 -8.26
C MET A 137 7.76 20.23 -8.84
N ARG A 138 8.72 21.10 -9.19
CA ARG A 138 8.41 22.41 -9.78
C ARG A 138 7.73 22.26 -11.15
N ARG A 139 8.25 21.39 -12.00
CA ARG A 139 7.79 21.29 -13.40
C ARG A 139 6.28 21.01 -13.54
N PRO A 140 5.70 20.02 -12.83
CA PRO A 140 4.25 19.81 -12.86
C PRO A 140 3.43 21.04 -12.46
N LEU A 141 3.90 21.86 -11.51
CA LEU A 141 3.19 23.08 -11.10
C LEU A 141 3.20 24.13 -12.23
N LEU A 142 4.33 24.29 -12.92
CA LEU A 142 4.44 25.20 -14.07
C LEU A 142 3.53 24.75 -15.21
N ASP A 143 3.49 23.44 -15.47
CA ASP A 143 2.62 22.85 -16.51
C ASP A 143 1.13 23.11 -16.22
N THR A 144 0.76 23.34 -14.96
CA THR A 144 -0.60 23.72 -14.54
C THR A 144 -0.91 25.22 -14.68
N GLY A 145 0.05 26.02 -15.19
CA GLY A 145 -0.08 27.46 -15.41
C GLY A 145 0.32 28.33 -14.22
N ILE A 146 0.92 27.76 -13.17
CA ILE A 146 1.41 28.53 -12.03
C ILE A 146 2.69 29.26 -12.45
N PRO A 147 2.80 30.58 -12.26
CA PRO A 147 3.99 31.34 -12.65
C PRO A 147 5.26 30.88 -11.92
N ALA A 148 6.38 30.88 -12.64
CA ALA A 148 7.63 30.32 -12.15
C ALA A 148 8.20 31.06 -10.92
N ASP A 149 7.93 32.36 -10.79
CA ASP A 149 8.29 33.23 -9.67
C ASP A 149 7.45 32.96 -8.41
N ARG A 150 6.37 32.19 -8.52
CA ARG A 150 5.50 31.80 -7.39
C ARG A 150 5.84 30.43 -6.81
N VAL A 151 6.85 29.75 -7.37
CA VAL A 151 7.30 28.44 -6.90
C VAL A 151 8.74 28.53 -6.41
N ILE A 152 8.90 28.59 -5.10
CA ILE A 152 10.20 28.51 -4.42
C ILE A 152 10.61 27.06 -4.32
N ARG A 153 11.89 26.80 -4.60
CA ARG A 153 12.52 25.47 -4.50
C ARG A 153 13.45 25.45 -3.31
N ASP A 154 13.28 24.46 -2.46
CA ASP A 154 14.27 24.06 -1.47
C ASP A 154 15.43 23.31 -2.13
N GLN A 155 16.66 23.77 -1.87
CA GLN A 155 17.88 23.16 -2.41
C GLN A 155 18.75 22.53 -1.33
N HIS A 156 18.38 22.63 -0.05
CA HIS A 156 19.28 22.40 1.08
C HIS A 156 18.85 21.27 2.00
N SER A 157 17.55 20.98 2.11
CA SER A 157 17.07 19.91 2.98
C SER A 157 17.62 18.55 2.55
N HIS A 158 17.71 17.61 3.50
CA HIS A 158 18.08 16.20 3.28
C HIS A 158 17.35 15.19 4.15
N ASP A 159 16.58 15.67 5.12
CA ASP A 159 15.75 14.89 6.01
C ASP A 159 14.58 15.76 6.53
N THR A 160 13.75 15.18 7.38
CA THR A 160 12.58 15.88 7.92
C THR A 160 12.94 17.10 8.77
N LEU A 161 14.08 17.10 9.47
CA LEU A 161 14.46 18.22 10.34
C LEU A 161 14.93 19.41 9.51
N THR A 162 15.79 19.13 8.54
CA THR A 162 16.30 20.14 7.60
C THR A 162 15.22 20.67 6.67
N ASN A 163 14.16 19.90 6.37
CA ASN A 163 12.95 20.42 5.73
C ASN A 163 12.26 21.51 6.57
N CYS A 164 12.15 21.30 7.89
CA CYS A 164 11.51 22.28 8.79
C CYS A 164 12.38 23.54 8.94
N ASP A 165 13.68 23.37 9.11
CA ASP A 165 14.62 24.49 9.23
C ASP A 165 14.61 25.35 7.96
N GLU A 166 14.62 24.72 6.78
CA GLU A 166 14.58 25.45 5.52
C GLU A 166 13.24 26.17 5.31
N LEU A 167 12.12 25.55 5.70
CA LEU A 167 10.82 26.21 5.65
C LEU A 167 10.80 27.47 6.52
N CYS A 168 11.37 27.39 7.73
CA CYS A 168 11.52 28.56 8.59
C CYS A 168 12.41 29.63 7.95
N ASN A 169 13.53 29.25 7.31
CA ASN A 169 14.41 30.20 6.61
C ASN A 169 13.74 30.89 5.42
N ILE A 170 12.81 30.21 4.73
CA ILE A 170 12.11 30.76 3.56
C ILE A 170 10.98 31.72 3.99
N ILE A 171 10.32 31.46 5.12
CA ILE A 171 9.13 32.20 5.56
C ILE A 171 9.48 33.34 6.55
N ALA A 172 10.59 33.24 7.29
CA ALA A 172 11.05 34.26 8.23
C ALA A 172 11.50 35.56 7.54
#